data_AF-A0A3D5JFH4-F1
#
_entry.id   AF-A0A3D5JFH4-F1
#
_cell.length_a   1.000
_cell.length_b   1.000
_cell.length_c   1.000
_cell.angle_alpha   90.00
_cell.angle_beta   90.00
_cell.angle_gamma   90.00
#
_symmetry.space_group_name_H-M   'P 1'
#
loop_
_entity.id
_entity.type
_entity.pdbx_description
1 polymer ?
#
loop_
_entity_poly.entity_id
_entity_poly.type
_entity_poly.pdbx_seq_one_letter_code
_entity_poly.pdbx_strand_id
1 'polypeptide(L)'
;MASDPDDILLIMPSDHWIEDADKFSALVTRGAEACKEDIWLTFGITPTAPATGYGYIETDTGADDLTRVSSFAEKPDLETAKGYLESGRHYWNSGIFMVRAGACLESFHRHQPDLSKAASACWEARTSR
;
A
#
# COMPACT_ATOMS: atom_id res chain seq x y z
N MET A 1 -13.63 -9.23 13.64
CA MET A 1 -12.15 -9.23 13.42
C MET A 1 -11.51 -8.71 14.69
N ALA A 2 -10.19 -8.46 14.71
CA ALA A 2 -9.56 -7.73 15.81
C ALA A 2 -9.85 -6.22 15.77
N SER A 3 -10.22 -5.70 14.59
CA SER A 3 -10.61 -4.31 14.32
C SER A 3 -12.08 -4.22 13.93
N ASP A 4 -12.69 -3.05 14.10
CA ASP A 4 -14.02 -2.76 13.59
C ASP A 4 -13.97 -2.51 12.07
N PRO A 5 -15.04 -2.82 11.32
CA PRO A 5 -15.06 -2.65 9.87
C PRO A 5 -14.78 -1.23 9.38
N ASP A 6 -14.99 -0.22 10.24
CA ASP A 6 -14.79 1.20 9.94
C ASP A 6 -13.42 1.71 10.38
N ASP A 7 -12.60 0.88 11.05
CA ASP A 7 -11.24 1.25 11.43
C ASP A 7 -10.37 1.43 10.18
N ILE A 8 -9.49 2.43 10.23
CA ILE A 8 -8.42 2.59 9.24
C ILE A 8 -7.22 1.76 9.68
N LEU A 9 -6.82 0.82 8.82
CA LEU A 9 -5.64 -0.01 9.01
C LEU A 9 -4.44 0.67 8.33
N LEU A 10 -3.40 0.98 9.11
CA LEU A 10 -2.07 1.27 8.58
C LEU A 10 -1.24 -0.01 8.62
N ILE A 11 -0.86 -0.50 7.44
CA ILE A 11 -0.09 -1.73 7.26
C ILE A 11 1.32 -1.33 6.85
N MET A 12 2.32 -1.62 7.68
CA MET A 12 3.70 -1.23 7.41
C MET A 12 4.71 -2.32 7.78
N PRO A 13 5.83 -2.43 7.05
CA PRO A 13 6.95 -3.28 7.46
C PRO A 13 7.57 -2.78 8.78
N SER A 14 8.00 -3.71 9.63
CA SER A 14 8.60 -3.42 10.93
C SER A 14 10.08 -3.02 10.87
N ASP A 15 10.71 -3.18 9.71
CA ASP A 15 12.14 -3.04 9.45
C ASP A 15 12.48 -1.80 8.61
N HIS A 16 11.51 -0.90 8.41
CA HIS A 16 11.71 0.34 7.70
C HIS A 16 12.28 1.44 8.61
N TRP A 17 13.28 2.17 8.09
CA TRP A 17 13.77 3.39 8.70
C TRP A 17 13.07 4.61 8.10
N ILE A 18 12.36 5.38 8.92
CA ILE A 18 11.69 6.63 8.54
C ILE A 18 12.37 7.75 9.32
N GLU A 19 13.14 8.59 8.62
CA GLU A 19 13.93 9.65 9.26
C GLU A 19 13.05 10.78 9.82
N ASP A 20 12.06 11.22 9.04
CA ASP A 20 11.14 12.30 9.41
C ASP A 20 9.78 11.73 9.85
N ALA A 21 9.69 11.34 11.12
CA ALA A 21 8.51 10.74 11.71
C ALA A 21 7.31 11.71 11.76
N ASP A 22 7.55 13.01 11.94
CA ASP A 22 6.49 14.02 12.02
C ASP A 22 5.84 14.21 10.65
N LYS A 23 6.65 14.32 9.59
CA LYS A 23 6.14 14.38 8.22
C LYS A 23 5.38 13.11 7.84
N PHE A 24 5.89 11.94 8.23
CA PHE A 24 5.17 10.68 8.00
C PHE A 24 3.83 10.64 8.74
N SER A 25 3.78 11.05 10.00
CA SER A 25 2.54 11.13 10.77
C SER A 25 1.50 12.07 10.14
N ALA A 26 1.94 13.20 9.59
CA ALA A 26 1.07 14.11 8.86
C ALA A 26 0.50 13.48 7.58
N LEU A 27 1.33 12.73 6.83
CA LEU A 27 0.88 11.98 5.65
C LEU A 27 -0.12 10.88 6.00
N VAL A 28 0.13 10.12 7.07
CA VAL A 28 -0.79 9.08 7.57
C VAL A 28 -2.14 9.70 7.93
N THR A 29 -2.13 10.81 8.69
CA THR A 29 -3.36 11.51 9.10
C THR A 29 -4.17 11.97 7.90
N ARG A 30 -3.50 12.55 6.89
CA ARG A 30 -4.16 12.99 5.66
C ARG A 30 -4.71 11.81 4.85
N GLY A 31 -3.94 10.74 4.70
CA GLY A 31 -4.39 9.57 3.96
C GLY A 31 -5.55 8.85 4.65
N ALA A 32 -5.61 8.85 5.98
CA ALA A 32 -6.72 8.25 6.73
C ALA A 32 -8.08 8.89 6.37
N GLU A 33 -8.11 10.20 6.08
CA GLU A 33 -9.31 10.88 5.59
C GLU A 33 -9.72 10.39 4.20
N ALA A 34 -8.77 10.14 3.29
CA ALA A 34 -9.03 9.64 1.95
C ALA A 34 -9.47 8.16 1.92
N CYS A 35 -9.03 7.34 2.87
CA CYS A 35 -9.45 5.93 2.98
C CYS A 35 -10.93 5.74 3.36
N LYS A 36 -11.64 6.79 3.80
CA LYS A 36 -13.08 6.72 4.12
C LYS A 36 -13.95 6.37 2.91
N GLU A 37 -13.43 6.53 1.68
CA GLU A 37 -14.13 6.20 0.42
C GLU A 37 -13.82 4.79 -0.10
N ASP A 38 -13.42 3.85 0.76
CA ASP A 38 -13.05 2.47 0.40
C ASP A 38 -11.85 2.35 -0.54
N ILE A 39 -10.99 3.36 -0.52
CA ILE A 39 -9.80 3.46 -1.35
C ILE A 39 -8.60 2.82 -0.64
N TRP A 40 -7.83 2.03 -1.37
CA TRP A 40 -6.49 1.62 -0.99
C TRP A 40 -5.48 2.73 -1.26
N LEU A 41 -4.70 3.07 -0.25
CA LEU A 41 -3.57 3.98 -0.36
C LEU A 41 -2.25 3.22 -0.21
N THR A 42 -1.24 3.72 -0.92
CA THR A 42 0.16 3.33 -0.76
C THR A 42 1.02 4.60 -0.70
N PHE A 43 2.23 4.47 -0.17
CA PHE A 43 3.17 5.58 -0.03
C PHE A 43 4.32 5.40 -1.03
N GLY A 44 4.46 6.37 -1.94
CA GLY A 44 5.53 6.40 -2.93
C GLY A 44 6.78 7.11 -2.42
N ILE A 45 7.96 6.56 -2.77
CA ILE A 45 9.25 7.20 -2.51
C ILE A 45 9.84 7.65 -3.84
N THR A 46 10.29 8.91 -3.92
CA THR A 46 10.96 9.43 -5.11
C THR A 46 12.21 8.60 -5.42
N PRO A 47 12.30 7.95 -6.59
CA PRO A 47 13.45 7.13 -6.94
C PRO A 47 14.68 8.00 -7.15
N THR A 48 15.81 7.58 -6.59
CA THR A 48 17.12 8.21 -6.82
C THR A 48 18.03 7.37 -7.73
N ALA A 49 17.60 6.16 -8.09
CA ALA A 49 18.31 5.21 -8.93
C ALA A 49 17.34 4.21 -9.60
N PRO A 50 17.75 3.49 -10.66
CA PRO A 50 16.95 2.44 -11.28
C PRO A 50 17.07 1.11 -10.50
N ALA A 51 16.54 1.07 -9.29
CA ALA A 51 16.62 -0.09 -8.40
C ALA A 51 15.70 -1.23 -8.82
N THR A 52 16.24 -2.42 -9.09
CA THR A 52 15.46 -3.61 -9.49
C THR A 52 14.90 -4.41 -8.31
N GLY A 53 15.30 -4.05 -7.08
CA GLY A 53 14.84 -4.72 -5.86
C GLY A 53 13.49 -4.21 -5.33
N TYR A 54 13.00 -3.08 -5.86
CA TYR A 54 11.77 -2.44 -5.42
C TYR A 54 10.62 -2.66 -6.42
N GLY A 55 9.40 -2.62 -5.91
CA GLY A 55 8.23 -2.34 -6.73
C GLY A 55 8.19 -0.87 -7.13
N TYR A 56 7.54 -0.57 -8.24
CA TYR A 56 7.29 0.77 -8.75
C TYR A 56 5.78 1.00 -8.87
N ILE A 57 5.34 2.21 -8.57
CA ILE A 57 3.99 2.72 -8.80
C ILE A 57 4.05 3.83 -9.84
N GLU A 58 3.24 3.73 -10.88
CA GLU A 58 3.04 4.81 -11.85
C GLU A 58 1.86 5.68 -11.43
N THR A 59 1.96 6.99 -11.67
CA THR A 59 0.89 7.95 -11.39
C THR A 59 0.46 8.71 -12.65
N ASP A 60 -0.83 9.02 -12.77
CA ASP A 60 -1.41 9.70 -13.95
C ASP A 60 -0.96 11.17 -14.06
N THR A 61 -0.73 11.82 -12.92
CA THR A 61 -0.17 13.17 -12.79
C THR A 61 1.07 13.09 -11.89
N GLY A 62 2.04 14.00 -12.05
CA GLY A 62 3.22 14.08 -11.17
C GLY A 62 2.84 14.28 -9.68
N ALA A 63 3.83 14.28 -8.79
CA ALA A 63 3.63 14.29 -7.33
C ALA A 63 2.85 15.51 -6.82
N ASP A 64 1.53 15.39 -6.76
CA ASP A 64 0.71 16.02 -5.73
C ASP A 64 0.68 15.09 -4.50
N ASP A 65 0.36 15.65 -3.33
CA ASP A 65 0.39 14.90 -2.05
C ASP A 65 -0.55 13.67 -2.01
N LEU A 66 -1.57 13.62 -2.87
CA LEU A 66 -2.45 12.47 -3.05
C LEU A 66 -2.82 12.35 -4.52
N THR A 67 -2.37 11.29 -5.18
CA THR A 67 -2.63 11.07 -6.60
C THR A 67 -3.07 9.65 -6.89
N ARG A 68 -3.72 9.46 -8.04
CA ARG A 68 -4.19 8.15 -8.47
C ARG A 68 -3.02 7.32 -9.00
N VAL A 69 -2.90 6.10 -8.48
CA VAL A 69 -1.99 5.09 -9.02
C VAL A 69 -2.61 4.48 -10.27
N SER A 70 -1.88 4.53 -11.37
CA SER A 70 -2.32 4.01 -12.67
C SER A 70 -1.87 2.57 -12.89
N SER A 71 -0.67 2.22 -12.42
CA SER A 71 -0.13 0.87 -12.52
C SER A 71 0.85 0.53 -11.39
N PHE A 72 1.06 -0.77 -11.18
CA PHE A 72 2.00 -1.32 -10.21
C PHE A 72 2.89 -2.34 -10.91
N ALA A 73 4.20 -2.23 -10.75
CA ALA A 73 5.19 -3.15 -11.31
C ALA A 73 6.13 -3.65 -10.21
N GLU A 74 6.15 -4.95 -9.95
CA GLU A 74 7.02 -5.52 -8.92
C GLU A 74 8.37 -5.94 -9.51
N LYS A 75 9.47 -5.35 -9.00
CA LYS A 75 10.86 -5.76 -9.29
C LYS A 75 11.17 -5.86 -10.80
N PRO A 76 11.09 -4.73 -11.53
CA PRO A 76 11.39 -4.70 -12.95
C PRO A 76 12.86 -5.05 -13.23
N ASP A 77 13.17 -5.41 -14.47
CA ASP A 77 14.56 -5.46 -14.92
C ASP A 77 15.21 -4.06 -14.97
N LEU A 78 16.52 -4.03 -15.14
CA LEU A 78 17.30 -2.79 -15.08
C LEU A 78 16.95 -1.80 -16.21
N GLU A 79 16.61 -2.30 -17.40
CA GLU A 79 16.27 -1.45 -18.54
C GLU A 79 14.93 -0.75 -18.30
N THR A 80 13.96 -1.51 -17.82
CA THR A 80 12.64 -1.01 -17.42
C THR A 80 12.75 0.00 -16.27
N ALA A 81 13.55 -0.30 -15.23
CA ALA A 81 13.77 0.59 -14.11
C ALA A 81 14.41 1.93 -14.50
N LYS A 82 15.29 1.93 -15.52
CA LYS A 82 15.85 3.17 -16.09
C LYS A 82 14.76 3.99 -16.78
N GLY A 83 13.92 3.36 -17.59
CA GLY A 83 12.78 4.04 -18.22
C GLY A 83 11.82 4.66 -17.19
N TYR A 84 11.57 3.96 -16.07
CA TYR A 84 10.77 4.48 -14.97
C TYR A 84 11.38 5.74 -14.36
N LEU A 85 12.68 5.71 -14.04
CA LEU A 85 13.40 6.88 -13.50
C LEU A 85 13.38 8.06 -14.48
N GLU A 86 13.66 7.81 -15.76
CA GLU A 86 13.68 8.84 -16.81
C GLU A 86 12.30 9.47 -17.05
N SER A 87 11.22 8.69 -16.91
CA SER A 87 9.85 9.18 -17.10
C SER A 87 9.42 10.23 -16.06
N GLY A 88 9.99 10.18 -14.84
CA GLY A 88 9.57 10.98 -13.70
C GLY A 88 8.14 10.72 -13.18
N ARG A 89 7.44 9.71 -13.71
CA ARG A 89 6.07 9.34 -13.30
C ARG A 89 5.99 8.14 -12.36
N HIS A 90 7.13 7.54 -12.05
CA HIS A 90 7.22 6.33 -11.25
C HIS A 90 7.86 6.62 -9.89
N TYR A 91 7.30 6.01 -8.85
CA TYR A 91 7.82 6.06 -7.49
C TYR A 91 8.12 4.65 -7.01
N TRP A 92 9.08 4.49 -6.10
CA TRP A 92 9.25 3.21 -5.43
C TRP A 92 8.07 2.95 -4.50
N ASN A 93 7.51 1.75 -4.56
CA ASN A 93 6.53 1.29 -3.58
C ASN A 93 7.24 1.07 -2.24
N SER A 94 6.81 1.81 -1.21
CA SER A 94 7.34 1.66 0.15
C SER A 94 6.87 0.39 0.87
N GLY A 95 5.93 -0.38 0.31
CA GLY A 95 5.32 -1.50 1.03
C GLY A 95 4.44 -1.10 2.22
N ILE A 96 4.21 0.20 2.40
CA ILE A 96 3.26 0.74 3.37
C ILE A 96 1.92 0.93 2.67
N PHE A 97 0.85 0.42 3.26
CA PHE A 97 -0.50 0.52 2.75
C PHE A 97 -1.46 1.06 3.82
N MET A 98 -2.53 1.70 3.38
CA MET A 98 -3.60 2.14 4.26
C MET A 98 -4.96 1.91 3.62
N VAL A 99 -5.91 1.41 4.40
CA VAL A 99 -7.24 1.02 3.92
C VAL A 99 -8.22 0.88 5.08
N ARG A 100 -9.51 1.08 4.84
CA ARG A 100 -10.56 0.72 5.80
C ARG A 100 -10.64 -0.81 5.97
N ALA A 101 -10.76 -1.30 7.20
CA ALA A 101 -10.74 -2.73 7.52
C ALA A 101 -11.78 -3.56 6.74
N GLY A 102 -13.01 -3.04 6.59
CA GLY A 102 -14.05 -3.69 5.79
C GLY A 102 -13.67 -3.79 4.30
N ALA A 103 -13.22 -2.68 3.69
CA ALA A 103 -12.77 -2.65 2.30
C ALA A 103 -11.58 -3.58 2.03
N CYS A 104 -10.69 -3.74 3.02
CA CYS A 104 -9.57 -4.69 2.96
C CYS A 104 -10.08 -6.13 2.79
N LEU A 105 -11.03 -6.56 3.61
CA LEU A 105 -11.58 -7.91 3.54
C LEU A 105 -12.43 -8.14 2.30
N GLU A 106 -13.22 -7.14 1.88
CA GLU A 106 -13.92 -7.20 0.60
C GLU A 106 -12.96 -7.41 -0.57
N SER A 107 -11.78 -6.78 -0.53
CA SER A 107 -10.73 -6.97 -1.52
C SER A 107 -10.21 -8.41 -1.52
N PHE A 108 -9.96 -9.01 -0.35
CA PHE A 108 -9.56 -10.42 -0.24
C PHE A 108 -10.66 -11.37 -0.71
N HIS A 109 -11.92 -11.14 -0.33
CA HIS A 109 -13.05 -11.95 -0.84
C HIS A 109 -13.13 -11.95 -2.36
N ARG A 110 -12.90 -10.79 -2.98
CA ARG A 110 -13.00 -10.62 -4.43
C ARG A 110 -11.81 -11.21 -5.18
N HIS A 111 -10.60 -10.95 -4.70
CA HIS A 111 -9.37 -11.22 -5.47
C HIS A 111 -8.63 -12.48 -5.03
N GLN A 112 -8.83 -12.95 -3.79
CA GLN A 112 -8.18 -14.14 -3.22
C GLN A 112 -9.17 -14.94 -2.33
N PRO A 113 -10.28 -15.46 -2.90
CA PRO A 113 -11.37 -16.08 -2.12
C PRO A 113 -10.90 -17.28 -1.27
N ASP A 114 -9.99 -18.10 -1.77
CA ASP A 114 -9.46 -19.25 -1.04
C ASP A 114 -8.66 -18.83 0.20
N LEU A 115 -7.84 -17.78 0.07
CA LEU A 115 -7.11 -17.19 1.20
C LEU A 115 -8.09 -16.63 2.24
N SER A 116 -9.11 -15.90 1.80
CA SER A 116 -10.10 -15.33 2.73
C SER A 116 -10.86 -16.42 3.49
N LYS A 117 -11.25 -17.51 2.81
CA LYS A 117 -11.90 -18.66 3.44
C LYS A 117 -10.99 -19.32 4.48
N ALA A 118 -9.72 -19.54 4.13
CA ALA A 118 -8.75 -20.15 5.04
C ALA A 118 -8.49 -19.27 6.27
N ALA A 119 -8.33 -17.96 6.08
CA ALA A 119 -8.15 -17.00 7.16
C ALA A 119 -9.37 -16.95 8.10
N SER A 120 -10.58 -16.96 7.54
CA SER A 120 -11.84 -16.96 8.31
C SER A 120 -11.96 -18.21 9.19
N ALA A 121 -11.68 -19.39 8.63
CA ALA A 121 -11.69 -20.64 9.39
C ALA A 121 -10.69 -20.64 10.55
N CYS A 122 -9.48 -20.11 10.32
CA CYS A 122 -8.47 -19.95 11.38
C CYS A 122 -8.95 -19.01 12.49
N TRP A 123 -9.54 -17.87 12.12
CA TRP A 123 -10.06 -16.90 13.07
C TRP A 123 -11.20 -17.46 13.92
N GLU A 124 -12.14 -18.19 13.33
CA GLU A 124 -13.26 -18.83 14.04
C GLU A 124 -12.77 -19.89 15.05
N ALA A 125 -11.72 -20.64 14.71
CA ALA A 125 -11.15 -21.66 15.57
C ALA A 125 -10.33 -21.11 16.77
N ARG A 126 -10.04 -19.80 16.80
CA ARG A 126 -9.11 -19.18 17.78
C ARG A 126 -9.53 -19.36 19.25
N THR A 127 -10.83 -19.48 19.50
CA THR A 127 -11.43 -19.58 20.85
C THR A 127 -11.75 -21.03 21.26
N SER A 128 -11.40 -22.02 20.44
CA SER A 128 -11.66 -23.44 20.73
C SER A 128 -10.54 -24.10 21.56
N ARG A 129 -9.94 -23.38 22.51
CA ARG A 129 -8.96 -23.92 23.47
C ARG A 129 -9.28 -23.52 24.90
#